data_AF-A0A7M4A6Q9-F1
#
_entry.id   AF-A0A7M4A6Q9-F1
#
_cell.length_a   1.000
_cell.length_b   1.000
_cell.length_c   1.000
_cell.angle_alpha   90.00
_cell.angle_beta   90.00
_cell.angle_gamma   90.00
#
_symmetry.space_group_name_H-M   'P 1'
#
loop_
_entity.id
_entity.type
_entity.pdbx_description
1 polymer ?
#
loop_
_entity_poly.entity_id
_entity_poly.type
_entity_poly.pdbx_seq_one_letter_code
_entity_poly.pdbx_strand_id
1 'polypeptide(L)'
;GIGTFHGDLHPGNCIIDNDGKFVFIDNGAICHAPSKVNLSLFQFFEELSDNNFKEAFDSLLGLSDSPLTSNNLDVYYKKMNEIYDGFENQTVGEKSLTRIMMQTVQAAVEKAGADFGEEAFPIIRALMYLDGLVLRTHPDVKLIESMGPYLEEFRSGLNLDAKINQL
;
A
#
# COMPACT_ATOMS: atom_id res chain seq x y z
N GLY A 1 -3.22 -14.41 10.76
CA GLY A 1 -3.30 -15.20 9.51
C GLY A 1 -3.17 -14.27 8.32
N ILE A 2 -3.48 -14.73 7.10
CA ILE A 2 -3.55 -13.85 5.92
C ILE A 2 -4.60 -12.76 6.17
N GLY A 3 -4.22 -11.50 5.96
CA GLY A 3 -5.09 -10.34 6.24
C GLY A 3 -5.07 -9.86 7.68
N THR A 4 -4.32 -10.49 8.60
CA THR A 4 -4.08 -9.97 9.95
C THR A 4 -2.80 -9.14 9.96
N PHE A 5 -2.84 -7.92 10.50
CA PHE A 5 -1.67 -7.05 10.58
C PHE A 5 -1.71 -6.17 11.83
N HIS A 6 -0.56 -5.56 12.16
CA HIS A 6 -0.45 -4.62 13.26
C HIS A 6 -0.74 -3.20 12.75
N GLY A 7 -1.92 -2.65 13.07
CA GLY A 7 -2.39 -1.35 12.58
C GLY A 7 -1.62 -0.15 13.13
N ASP A 8 -0.79 -0.35 14.15
CA ASP A 8 -0.06 0.70 14.86
C ASP A 8 1.43 0.38 15.06
N LEU A 9 2.08 -0.16 14.01
CA LEU A 9 3.47 -0.65 14.10
C LEU A 9 4.50 0.48 14.03
N HIS A 10 4.51 1.36 15.03
CA HIS A 10 5.52 2.43 15.17
C HIS A 10 6.69 1.99 16.08
N PRO A 11 7.82 2.72 16.13
CA PRO A 11 8.99 2.32 16.93
C PRO A 11 8.76 2.17 18.43
N GLY A 12 7.63 2.67 18.94
CA GLY A 12 7.24 2.47 20.34
C GLY A 12 6.68 1.08 20.60
N ASN A 13 6.16 0.39 19.57
CA ASN A 13 5.55 -0.93 19.67
C ASN A 13 6.46 -2.05 19.16
N CYS A 14 7.66 -1.74 18.70
CA CYS A 14 8.61 -2.69 18.13
C CYS A 14 10.03 -2.39 18.61
N ILE A 15 10.65 -3.36 19.27
CA ILE A 15 12.06 -3.30 19.70
C ILE A 15 12.85 -4.43 19.04
N ILE A 16 14.18 -4.27 18.99
CA ILE A 16 15.09 -5.33 18.56
C ILE A 16 15.77 -5.88 19.81
N ASP A 17 15.65 -7.18 20.05
CA ASP A 17 16.33 -7.83 21.17
C ASP A 17 17.84 -8.03 20.89
N ASN A 18 18.56 -8.58 21.88
CA ASN A 18 20.00 -8.82 21.76
C ASN A 18 20.36 -9.87 20.68
N ASP A 19 19.40 -10.69 20.25
CA ASP A 19 19.57 -11.68 19.19
C ASP A 19 19.21 -11.12 17.80
N GLY A 20 18.86 -9.82 17.71
CA GLY A 20 18.46 -9.18 16.47
C GLY A 20 17.01 -9.48 16.04
N LYS A 21 16.18 -10.03 16.93
CA LYS A 21 14.78 -10.35 16.62
C LYS A 21 13.88 -9.16 16.90
N PHE A 22 12.89 -8.98 16.04
CA PHE A 22 11.80 -8.03 16.28
C PHE A 22 10.89 -8.55 17.39
N VAL A 23 10.72 -7.76 18.44
CA VAL A 23 9.82 -8.03 19.56
C VAL A 23 8.73 -6.96 19.57
N PHE A 24 7.48 -7.39 19.36
CA PHE A 24 6.31 -6.52 19.48
C PHE A 24 5.86 -6.49 20.92
N ILE A 25 5.80 -5.28 21.49
CA ILE A 25 5.52 -5.09 22.92
C ILE A 25 4.07 -4.71 23.20
N ASP A 26 3.34 -4.28 22.17
CA ASP A 26 1.91 -4.01 22.21
C ASP A 26 1.25 -4.76 21.05
N ASN A 27 0.14 -5.45 21.34
CA ASN A 27 -0.69 -6.15 20.37
C ASN A 27 -2.16 -5.68 20.45
N GLY A 28 -2.42 -4.52 21.05
CA GLY A 28 -3.76 -3.95 21.21
C GLY A 28 -4.38 -3.46 19.90
N ALA A 29 -3.56 -3.21 18.87
CA ALA A 29 -3.97 -2.68 17.57
C ALA A 29 -3.86 -3.72 16.44
N ILE A 30 -4.23 -4.97 16.70
CA ILE A 30 -4.30 -5.99 15.65
C ILE A 30 -5.56 -5.78 14.81
N CYS A 31 -5.36 -5.52 13.52
CA CYS A 31 -6.41 -5.26 12.54
C CYS A 31 -6.54 -6.43 11.56
N HIS A 32 -7.71 -6.51 10.93
CA HIS A 32 -8.01 -7.51 9.92
C HIS A 32 -8.50 -6.80 8.66
N ALA A 33 -7.81 -7.00 7.55
CA ALA A 33 -8.22 -6.51 6.25
C ALA A 33 -9.16 -7.53 5.57
N PRO A 34 -10.32 -7.10 5.04
CA PRO A 34 -11.13 -7.95 4.18
C PRO A 34 -10.34 -8.45 2.97
N SER A 35 -10.65 -9.65 2.48
CA SER A 35 -9.90 -10.25 1.35
C SER A 35 -9.97 -9.41 0.07
N LYS A 36 -11.08 -8.69 -0.17
CA LYS A 36 -11.17 -7.75 -1.30
C LYS A 36 -10.10 -6.66 -1.19
N VAL A 37 -9.99 -6.05 0.00
CA VAL A 37 -9.04 -4.97 0.27
C VAL A 37 -7.59 -5.45 0.17
N ASN A 38 -7.31 -6.65 0.68
CA ASN A 38 -5.95 -7.20 0.60
C ASN A 38 -5.51 -7.45 -0.86
N LEU A 39 -6.41 -7.92 -1.71
CA LEU A 39 -6.09 -8.34 -3.06
C LEU A 39 -5.90 -7.11 -3.95
N SER A 40 -6.81 -6.14 -3.85
CA SER A 40 -6.70 -4.90 -4.62
C SER A 40 -5.47 -4.07 -4.22
N LEU A 41 -5.08 -4.05 -2.94
CA LEU A 41 -3.82 -3.42 -2.52
C LEU A 41 -2.59 -4.20 -3.00
N PHE A 42 -2.62 -5.53 -2.95
CA PHE A 42 -1.53 -6.35 -3.47
C PHE A 42 -1.33 -6.11 -4.97
N GLN A 43 -2.40 -6.18 -5.76
CA GLN A 43 -2.40 -5.88 -7.20
C GLN A 43 -1.90 -4.46 -7.46
N PHE A 44 -2.36 -3.48 -6.67
CA PHE A 44 -1.87 -2.11 -6.79
C PHE A 44 -0.34 -2.02 -6.65
N PHE A 45 0.24 -2.63 -5.61
CA PHE A 45 1.69 -2.58 -5.40
C PHE A 45 2.48 -3.39 -6.42
N GLU A 46 1.93 -4.52 -6.87
CA GLU A 46 2.54 -5.38 -7.90
C GLU A 46 2.63 -4.66 -9.24
N GLU A 47 1.50 -4.16 -9.74
CA GLU A 47 1.44 -3.40 -10.98
C GLU A 47 2.28 -2.12 -10.90
N LEU A 48 2.33 -1.48 -9.72
CA LEU A 48 3.19 -0.32 -9.49
C LEU A 48 4.68 -0.69 -9.55
N SER A 49 5.08 -1.85 -9.01
CA SER A 49 6.47 -2.32 -9.10
C SER A 49 6.89 -2.72 -10.52
N ASP A 50 5.93 -3.17 -11.33
CA ASP A 50 6.14 -3.55 -12.73
C ASP A 50 6.03 -2.36 -13.71
N ASN A 51 5.78 -1.14 -13.20
CA ASN A 51 5.53 0.07 -13.98
C ASN A 51 4.24 0.02 -14.84
N ASN A 52 3.31 -0.87 -14.52
CA ASN A 52 1.98 -0.96 -15.11
C ASN A 52 1.04 0.04 -14.42
N PHE A 53 1.33 1.34 -14.59
CA PHE A 53 0.68 2.41 -13.83
C PHE A 53 -0.84 2.45 -13.98
N LYS A 54 -1.36 2.18 -15.19
CA LYS A 54 -2.80 2.22 -15.42
C LYS A 54 -3.51 1.12 -14.62
N GLU A 55 -2.98 -0.10 -14.68
CA GLU A 55 -3.48 -1.28 -13.99
C GLU A 55 -3.37 -1.11 -12.46
N ALA A 56 -2.29 -0.49 -11.98
CA ALA A 56 -2.17 -0.08 -10.59
C ALA A 56 -3.31 0.89 -10.22
N PHE A 57 -3.48 1.97 -10.99
CA PHE A 57 -4.51 2.98 -10.69
C PHE A 57 -5.93 2.41 -10.75
N ASP A 58 -6.19 1.43 -11.62
CA ASP A 58 -7.45 0.68 -11.68
C ASP A 58 -7.64 -0.20 -10.45
N SER A 59 -6.59 -0.91 -10.02
CA SER A 59 -6.60 -1.76 -8.83
C SER A 59 -6.93 -0.98 -7.56
N LEU A 60 -6.41 0.26 -7.45
CA LEU A 60 -6.73 1.15 -6.35
C LEU A 60 -8.23 1.51 -6.33
N LEU A 61 -8.85 1.80 -7.47
CA LEU A 61 -10.29 2.07 -7.55
C LEU A 61 -11.13 0.85 -7.14
N GLY A 62 -10.59 -0.36 -7.32
CA GLY A 62 -11.19 -1.61 -6.86
C GLY A 62 -11.37 -1.69 -5.33
N LEU A 63 -10.66 -0.87 -4.56
CA LEU A 63 -10.85 -0.74 -3.11
C LEU A 63 -12.14 -0.01 -2.74
N SER A 64 -12.79 0.68 -3.69
CA SER A 64 -14.03 1.39 -3.43
C SER A 64 -15.13 0.39 -3.00
N ASP A 65 -15.78 0.66 -1.88
CA ASP A 65 -16.92 -0.10 -1.36
C ASP A 65 -18.20 0.21 -2.14
N SER A 66 -18.28 1.43 -2.67
CA SER A 66 -19.38 1.90 -3.51
C SER A 66 -18.95 2.00 -4.98
N PRO A 67 -19.89 1.90 -5.94
CA PRO A 67 -19.62 2.26 -7.33
C PRO A 67 -19.06 3.67 -7.42
N LEU A 68 -18.08 3.86 -8.31
CA LEU A 68 -17.49 5.16 -8.59
C LEU A 68 -18.58 6.13 -9.06
N THR A 69 -18.59 7.34 -8.51
CA THR A 69 -19.60 8.34 -8.88
C THR A 69 -19.26 9.10 -10.16
N SER A 70 -18.00 9.01 -10.62
CA SER A 70 -17.57 9.63 -11.88
C SER A 70 -17.67 8.66 -13.06
N ASN A 71 -18.30 9.12 -14.15
CA ASN A 71 -18.37 8.38 -15.42
C ASN A 71 -17.18 8.66 -16.35
N ASN A 72 -16.30 9.61 -15.99
CA ASN A 72 -15.09 9.92 -16.74
C ASN A 72 -13.87 9.87 -15.81
N LEU A 73 -13.02 8.88 -16.03
CA LEU A 73 -11.80 8.65 -15.24
C LEU A 73 -10.54 9.28 -15.85
N ASP A 74 -10.62 9.95 -17.00
CA ASP A 74 -9.47 10.60 -17.64
C ASP A 74 -8.79 11.62 -16.71
N VAL A 75 -9.61 12.37 -15.96
CA VAL A 75 -9.13 13.34 -14.97
C VAL A 75 -8.41 12.64 -13.81
N TYR A 76 -8.90 11.47 -13.40
CA TYR A 76 -8.26 10.65 -12.38
C TYR A 76 -6.91 10.12 -12.87
N TYR A 77 -6.85 9.47 -14.04
CA TYR A 77 -5.60 8.94 -14.58
C TYR A 77 -4.57 10.03 -14.83
N LYS A 78 -4.99 11.18 -15.38
CA LYS A 78 -4.08 12.32 -15.55
C LYS A 78 -3.50 12.75 -14.21
N LYS A 79 -4.33 12.86 -13.18
CA LYS A 79 -3.86 13.29 -11.85
C LYS A 79 -2.94 12.27 -11.21
N MET A 80 -3.23 10.98 -11.37
CA MET A 80 -2.40 9.88 -10.87
C MET A 80 -1.03 9.87 -11.54
N ASN A 81 -0.97 10.01 -12.87
CA ASN A 81 0.31 10.14 -13.58
C ASN A 81 1.13 11.34 -13.06
N GLU A 82 0.52 12.50 -12.79
CA GLU A 82 1.23 13.63 -12.17
C GLU A 82 1.79 13.34 -10.77
N ILE A 83 1.10 12.50 -9.99
CA ILE A 83 1.53 12.13 -8.62
C ILE A 83 2.77 11.22 -8.68
N TYR A 84 2.75 10.25 -9.59
CA TYR A 84 3.78 9.22 -9.75
C TYR A 84 4.92 9.63 -10.70
N ASP A 85 4.80 10.75 -11.42
CA ASP A 85 5.86 11.28 -12.27
C ASP A 85 7.17 11.45 -11.49
N GLY A 86 8.23 10.82 -11.99
CA GLY A 86 9.56 10.82 -11.40
C GLY A 86 9.70 10.07 -10.07
N PHE A 87 8.65 9.42 -9.56
CA PHE A 87 8.70 8.77 -8.23
C PHE A 87 9.65 7.56 -8.18
N GLU A 88 9.78 6.82 -9.27
CA GLU A 88 10.75 5.71 -9.42
C GLU A 88 12.21 6.12 -9.21
N ASN A 89 12.51 7.40 -9.43
CA ASN A 89 13.86 7.94 -9.31
C ASN A 89 14.11 8.61 -7.96
N GLN A 90 13.10 8.66 -7.09
CA GLN A 90 13.17 9.34 -5.80
C GLN A 90 13.42 8.36 -4.66
N THR A 91 14.24 8.78 -3.71
CA THR A 91 14.42 8.07 -2.44
C THR A 91 13.28 8.41 -1.48
N VAL A 92 13.06 7.57 -0.47
CA VAL A 92 12.09 7.84 0.61
C VAL A 92 12.40 9.16 1.33
N GLY A 93 13.68 9.52 1.44
CA GLY A 93 14.15 10.81 1.97
C GLY A 93 13.72 12.02 1.16
N GLU A 94 13.56 11.88 -0.16
CA GLU A 94 13.15 12.98 -1.07
C GLU A 94 11.63 13.10 -1.15
N LYS A 95 10.93 11.96 -1.26
CA LYS A 95 9.47 11.91 -1.32
C LYS A 95 8.98 10.67 -0.59
N SER A 96 8.43 10.87 0.61
CA SER A 96 7.95 9.75 1.42
C SER A 96 6.73 9.08 0.79
N LEU A 97 6.60 7.76 0.97
CA LEU A 97 5.47 6.99 0.45
C LEU A 97 4.15 7.50 1.05
N THR A 98 4.14 7.91 2.32
CA THR A 98 2.97 8.47 3.00
C THR A 98 2.38 9.64 2.21
N ARG A 99 3.23 10.54 1.71
CA ARG A 99 2.78 11.72 0.97
C ARG A 99 2.14 11.32 -0.36
N ILE A 100 2.78 10.41 -1.09
CA ILE A 100 2.25 9.84 -2.34
C ILE A 100 0.90 9.18 -2.08
N MET A 101 0.82 8.28 -1.11
CA MET A 101 -0.40 7.54 -0.78
C MET A 101 -1.56 8.47 -0.40
N MET A 102 -1.28 9.54 0.36
CA MET A 102 -2.30 10.55 0.67
C MET A 102 -2.80 11.28 -0.58
N GLN A 103 -1.90 11.66 -1.50
CA GLN A 103 -2.28 12.29 -2.77
C GLN A 103 -3.08 11.33 -3.65
N THR A 104 -2.69 10.05 -3.67
CA THR A 104 -3.34 8.96 -4.39
C THR A 104 -4.77 8.73 -3.91
N VAL A 105 -4.97 8.60 -2.60
CA VAL A 105 -6.31 8.47 -1.98
C VAL A 105 -7.15 9.71 -2.27
N GLN A 106 -6.58 10.91 -2.10
CA GLN A 106 -7.27 12.16 -2.41
C GLN A 106 -7.71 12.23 -3.88
N ALA A 107 -6.85 11.86 -4.82
CA ALA A 107 -7.18 11.86 -6.24
C ALA A 107 -8.30 10.86 -6.57
N ALA A 108 -8.28 9.67 -5.98
CA ALA A 108 -9.34 8.68 -6.17
C ALA A 108 -10.69 9.18 -5.63
N VAL A 109 -10.71 9.78 -4.44
CA VAL A 109 -11.95 10.35 -3.86
C VAL A 109 -12.44 11.53 -4.70
N GLU A 110 -11.59 12.51 -4.99
CA GLU A 110 -12.02 13.76 -5.63
C GLU A 110 -12.29 13.63 -7.14
N LYS A 111 -11.58 12.74 -7.84
CA LYS A 111 -11.63 12.66 -9.31
C LYS A 111 -12.39 11.43 -9.82
N ALA A 112 -12.36 10.32 -9.09
CA ALA A 112 -13.12 9.12 -9.43
C ALA A 112 -14.40 8.96 -8.60
N GLY A 113 -14.51 9.65 -7.45
CA GLY A 113 -15.62 9.45 -6.53
C GLY A 113 -15.54 8.12 -5.79
N ALA A 114 -14.32 7.65 -5.52
CA ALA A 114 -14.10 6.44 -4.75
C ALA A 114 -14.52 6.61 -3.29
N ASP A 115 -15.05 5.54 -2.71
CA ASP A 115 -15.45 5.45 -1.31
C ASP A 115 -14.72 4.28 -0.67
N PHE A 116 -13.65 4.55 0.07
CA PHE A 116 -12.77 3.51 0.62
C PHE A 116 -13.26 2.90 1.95
N GLY A 117 -14.41 3.34 2.45
CA GLY A 117 -14.95 2.88 3.73
C GLY A 117 -14.01 3.10 4.92
N GLU A 118 -14.34 2.52 6.07
CA GLU A 118 -13.50 2.61 7.27
C GLU A 118 -12.38 1.55 7.30
N GLU A 119 -12.55 0.45 6.57
CA GLU A 119 -11.68 -0.74 6.59
C GLU A 119 -10.30 -0.50 5.94
N ALA A 120 -10.19 0.48 5.05
CA ALA A 120 -8.92 0.83 4.40
C ALA A 120 -8.00 1.67 5.32
N PHE A 121 -8.55 2.45 6.26
CA PHE A 121 -7.76 3.37 7.08
C PHE A 121 -6.70 2.70 7.95
N PRO A 122 -6.98 1.58 8.64
CA PRO A 122 -5.96 0.89 9.43
C PRO A 122 -4.77 0.43 8.58
N ILE A 123 -5.00 0.06 7.31
CA ILE A 123 -3.94 -0.37 6.40
C ILE A 123 -3.08 0.82 5.96
N ILE A 124 -3.72 1.92 5.56
CA ILE A 124 -3.02 3.17 5.22
C ILE A 124 -2.15 3.61 6.41
N ARG A 125 -2.69 3.55 7.63
CA ARG A 125 -1.95 3.90 8.86
C ARG A 125 -0.74 2.99 9.09
N ALA A 126 -0.89 1.69 8.92
CA ALA A 126 0.22 0.74 9.05
C ALA A 126 1.34 1.05 8.03
N LEU A 127 0.99 1.34 6.77
CA LEU A 127 1.94 1.75 5.74
C LEU A 127 2.64 3.06 6.08
N MET A 128 1.93 4.03 6.64
CA MET A 128 2.52 5.31 7.07
C MET A 128 3.59 5.12 8.17
N TYR A 129 3.35 4.21 9.12
CA TYR A 129 4.34 3.94 10.16
C TYR A 129 5.59 3.24 9.62
N LEU A 130 5.40 2.31 8.69
CA LEU A 130 6.50 1.66 7.98
C LEU A 130 7.32 2.67 7.17
N ASP A 131 6.67 3.57 6.43
CA ASP A 131 7.33 4.67 5.71
C ASP A 131 8.16 5.54 6.66
N GLY A 132 7.60 5.89 7.82
CA GLY A 132 8.33 6.62 8.85
C GLY A 132 9.53 5.86 9.43
N LEU A 133 9.47 4.53 9.51
CA LEU A 133 10.60 3.70 9.93
C LEU A 133 11.72 3.67 8.88
N VAL A 134 11.36 3.51 7.60
CA VAL A 134 12.32 3.54 6.49
C VAL A 134 12.99 4.90 6.40
N LEU A 135 12.22 6.00 6.51
CA LEU A 135 12.77 7.36 6.49
C LEU A 135 13.85 7.60 7.56
N ARG A 136 13.74 6.96 8.74
CA ARG A 136 14.74 7.11 9.82
C ARG A 136 15.92 6.16 9.73
N THR A 137 15.76 5.01 9.06
CA THR A 137 16.74 3.92 9.09
C THR A 137 17.48 3.74 7.78
N HIS A 138 16.78 3.91 6.65
CA HIS A 138 17.28 3.71 5.28
C HIS A 138 16.67 4.73 4.32
N PRO A 139 16.93 6.04 4.49
CA PRO A 139 16.30 7.11 3.72
C PRO A 139 16.63 7.07 2.21
N ASP A 140 17.78 6.50 1.84
CA ASP A 140 18.28 6.47 0.46
C ASP A 140 17.68 5.35 -0.39
N VAL A 141 16.79 4.54 0.19
CA VAL A 141 16.12 3.44 -0.51
C VAL A 141 15.09 3.99 -1.49
N LYS A 142 15.08 3.44 -2.70
CA LYS A 142 13.99 3.58 -3.66
C LYS A 142 12.93 2.53 -3.37
N LEU A 143 11.80 2.97 -2.84
CA LEU A 143 10.83 2.05 -2.24
C LEU A 143 10.17 1.13 -3.28
N ILE A 144 9.71 1.67 -4.42
CA ILE A 144 9.04 0.88 -5.48
C ILE A 144 9.96 -0.24 -5.98
N GLU A 145 11.19 0.09 -6.36
CA GLU A 145 12.16 -0.89 -6.87
C GLU A 145 12.45 -2.00 -5.85
N SER A 146 12.38 -1.66 -4.56
CA SER A 146 12.66 -2.59 -3.47
C SER A 146 11.49 -3.51 -3.12
N MET A 147 10.26 -3.18 -3.55
CA MET A 147 9.05 -3.95 -3.19
C MET A 147 8.94 -5.29 -3.93
N GLY A 148 9.39 -5.35 -5.19
CA GLY A 148 9.19 -6.51 -6.08
C GLY A 148 9.54 -7.87 -5.46
N PRO A 149 10.76 -8.06 -4.90
CA PRO A 149 11.14 -9.33 -4.28
C PRO A 149 10.22 -9.78 -3.14
N TYR A 150 9.71 -8.84 -2.34
CA TYR A 150 8.82 -9.16 -1.22
C TYR A 150 7.39 -9.45 -1.69
N LEU A 151 6.94 -8.82 -2.78
CA LEU A 151 5.66 -9.14 -3.41
C LEU A 151 5.67 -10.56 -4.00
N GLU A 152 6.78 -10.95 -4.63
CA GLU A 152 6.98 -12.31 -5.14
C GLU A 152 7.04 -13.36 -4.00
N GLU A 153 7.74 -13.04 -2.92
CA GLU A 153 7.75 -13.89 -1.71
C GLU A 153 6.34 -14.02 -1.11
N PHE A 154 5.56 -12.94 -1.09
CA PHE A 154 4.19 -12.96 -0.62
C PHE A 154 3.25 -13.76 -1.54
N ARG A 155 3.39 -13.61 -2.87
CA ARG A 155 2.65 -14.36 -3.89
C ARG A 155 2.87 -15.85 -3.76
N SER A 156 4.13 -16.27 -3.69
CA SER A 156 4.54 -17.66 -3.55
C SER A 156 4.20 -18.24 -2.17
N GLY A 157 4.48 -17.50 -1.09
CA GLY A 157 4.24 -17.91 0.29
C GLY A 157 2.76 -18.09 0.64
N LEU A 158 1.87 -17.36 -0.04
CA LEU A 158 0.41 -17.47 0.14
C LEU A 158 -0.30 -18.32 -0.91
N ASN A 159 0.44 -18.86 -1.88
CA ASN A 159 -0.08 -19.63 -3.01
C ASN A 159 -1.21 -18.88 -3.75
N LEU A 160 -1.02 -17.57 -3.96
CA LEU A 160 -2.05 -16.67 -4.49
C LEU A 160 -2.47 -17.04 -5.91
N ASP A 161 -1.57 -17.63 -6.72
CA ASP A 161 -1.87 -18.10 -8.07
C ASP A 161 -3.02 -19.12 -8.09
N ALA A 162 -3.16 -19.94 -7.05
CA ALA A 162 -4.26 -20.90 -6.94
C ALA A 162 -5.61 -20.24 -6.58
N LYS A 163 -5.58 -19.07 -5.93
CA LYS A 163 -6.78 -18.32 -5.50
C LYS A 163 -7.26 -17.32 -6.54
N ILE A 164 -6.35 -16.69 -7.28
CA ILE A 164 -6.69 -15.77 -8.37
C ILE A 164 -7.43 -16.51 -9.49
N ASN A 165 -7.06 -17.77 -9.77
CA ASN A 165 -7.75 -18.62 -10.76
C ASN A 165 -9.15 -19.12 -10.33
N GLN A 166 -9.62 -18.77 -9.12
CA GLN A 166 -10.95 -19.14 -8.60
C GLN A 166 -11.92 -17.96 -8.48
N LEU A 167 -11.47 -16.74 -8.82
CA LEU A 167 -12.29 -15.52 -8.93
C LEU A 167 -12.63 -15.26 -10.41
#